data_AF-A0A0Q7BZ24-F1
#
_entry.id   AF-A0A0Q7BZ24-F1
#
_cell.length_a   1.000
_cell.length_b   1.000
_cell.length_c   1.000
_cell.angle_alpha   90.00
_cell.angle_beta   90.00
_cell.angle_gamma   90.00
#
_symmetry.space_group_name_H-M   'P 1'
#
loop_
_entity.id
_entity.type
_entity.pdbx_description
1 polymer ?
#
loop_
_entity_poly.entity_id
_entity_poly.type
_entity_poly.pdbx_seq_one_letter_code
_entity_poly.pdbx_strand_id
1 'polypeptide(L)' 'MKTHQIEIQKFKAASANQHGQLMFKVDATVAPKTPIEGIEPSTVILMTEANARVLMALLKAQLTEVDSKKPKSRHGRHG' A
#
# COMPACT_ATOMS: atom_id res chain seq x y z
N MET A 1 -5.41 -6.71 -20.37
CA MET A 1 -5.81 -6.45 -18.97
C MET A 1 -6.75 -5.26 -18.91
N LYS A 2 -7.67 -5.20 -17.93
CA LYS A 2 -8.46 -3.98 -17.67
C LYS A 2 -7.59 -2.99 -16.88
N THR A 3 -7.35 -1.81 -17.43
CA THR A 3 -6.54 -0.76 -16.80
C THR A 3 -7.41 0.33 -16.20
N HIS A 4 -6.95 0.91 -15.09
CA HIS A 4 -7.65 1.97 -14.38
C HIS A 4 -6.72 3.14 -14.07
N GLN A 5 -7.30 4.33 -13.94
CA GLN A 5 -6.68 5.45 -13.26
C GLN A 5 -7.34 5.59 -11.90
N ILE A 6 -6.53 5.55 -10.85
CA ILE A 6 -6.96 5.65 -9.47
C ILE A 6 -6.40 6.95 -8.91
N GLU A 7 -7.26 7.90 -8.57
CA GLU A 7 -6.86 9.17 -7.99
C GLU A 7 -7.21 9.21 -6.50
N ILE A 8 -6.19 9.28 -5.64
CA ILE A 8 -6.36 9.27 -4.19
C ILE A 8 -6.65 10.67 -3.67
N GLN A 9 -7.83 10.82 -3.08
CA GLN A 9 -8.26 12.06 -2.42
C GLN A 9 -7.79 12.08 -0.96
N LYS A 10 -7.91 10.96 -0.24
CA LYS A 10 -7.55 10.88 1.19
C LYS A 10 -7.27 9.45 1.66
N PHE A 11 -6.29 9.27 2.54
CA PHE A 11 -6.12 8.05 3.34
C PHE A 11 -6.93 8.12 4.63
N LYS A 12 -7.74 7.09 4.90
CA LYS A 12 -8.64 7.01 6.07
C LYS A 12 -8.11 6.09 7.16
N ALA A 13 -7.57 4.94 6.76
CA ALA A 13 -7.01 3.96 7.70
C ALA A 13 -5.98 3.08 6.98
N ALA A 14 -5.07 2.52 7.76
CA ALA A 14 -4.17 1.47 7.32
C ALA A 14 -4.19 0.34 8.37
N SER A 15 -4.16 -0.90 7.92
CA SER A 15 -4.12 -2.06 8.80
C SER A 15 -3.34 -3.21 8.17
N ALA A 16 -2.47 -3.84 8.94
CA ALA A 16 -1.83 -5.10 8.60
C ALA A 16 -2.74 -6.27 9.00
N ASN A 17 -2.90 -7.25 8.11
CA ASN A 17 -3.59 -8.49 8.45
C ASN A 17 -2.60 -9.61 8.83
N GLN A 18 -3.12 -10.74 9.33
CA GLN A 18 -2.32 -11.89 9.76
C GLN A 18 -1.60 -12.59 8.60
N HIS A 19 -1.96 -12.29 7.36
CA HIS A 19 -1.36 -12.87 6.16
C HIS A 19 -0.22 -12.01 5.58
N GLY A 20 0.25 -11.00 6.33
CA GLY A 20 1.34 -10.12 5.90
C GLY A 20 0.92 -9.12 4.81
N GLN A 21 -0.38 -8.92 4.60
CA GLN A 21 -0.89 -7.92 3.67
C GLN A 21 -1.18 -6.62 4.41
N LEU A 22 -0.97 -5.50 3.72
CA LEU A 22 -1.35 -4.18 4.19
C LEU A 22 -2.59 -3.72 3.43
N MET A 23 -3.62 -3.29 4.17
CA MET A 23 -4.84 -2.75 3.62
C MET A 23 -4.92 -1.26 3.92
N PHE A 24 -5.18 -0.46 2.88
CA PHE A 24 -5.44 0.97 3.00
C PHE A 24 -6.90 1.24 2.67
N LYS A 25 -7.61 1.91 3.57
CA LYS A 25 -8.92 2.51 3.27
C LYS A 25 -8.68 3.91 2.76
N VAL A 26 -9.19 4.21 1.57
CA VAL A 26 -8.99 5.49 0.88
C VAL A 26 -10.29 6.01 0.32
N ASP A 27 -10.40 7.33 0.22
CA ASP A 27 -11.31 7.98 -0.72
C ASP A 27 -10.56 8.15 -2.04
N ALA A 28 -11.14 7.63 -3.11
CA ALA A 28 -10.51 7.66 -4.43
C ALA A 28 -11.53 7.71 -5.56
N THR A 29 -11.17 8.39 -6.64
CA THR A 29 -11.86 8.28 -7.93
C THR A 29 -11.23 7.15 -8.73
N VAL A 30 -12.04 6.23 -9.23
CA VAL A 30 -11.57 5.13 -10.08
C VAL A 30 -12.21 5.26 -11.45
N ALA A 31 -11.38 5.50 -12.47
CA ALA A 31 -11.83 5.63 -13.85
C ALA A 31 -11.23 4.50 -14.71
N PRO A 32 -12.01 3.87 -15.61
CA PRO A 32 -11.45 3.01 -16.64
C PRO A 32 -10.46 3.79 -17.49
N LYS A 33 -9.32 3.17 -17.82
CA LYS A 33 -8.32 3.73 -18.73
C LYS A 33 -8.29 2.86 -19.98
N THR A 34 -8.55 3.44 -21.15
CA THR A 34 -8.43 2.72 -22.42
C THR A 34 -6.94 2.46 -22.71
N PRO A 35 -6.54 1.20 -22.96
CA PRO A 35 -5.17 0.91 -23.40
C PRO A 35 -4.84 1.65 -24.69
N ILE A 36 -3.62 2.19 -24.77
CA ILE A 36 -3.10 2.84 -25.97
C ILE A 36 -2.27 1.80 -26.71
N GLU A 37 -2.48 1.69 -28.03
CA GLU A 37 -1.73 0.74 -28.87
C GLU A 37 -0.23 1.04 -28.85
N GLY A 38 0.60 0.01 -28.77
CA GLY A 38 2.06 0.14 -28.68
C GLY A 38 2.59 0.56 -27.29
N ILE A 39 1.72 0.80 -26.31
CA ILE A 39 2.11 1.12 -24.94
C ILE A 39 1.69 -0.01 -24.00
N GLU A 40 2.58 -0.43 -23.12
CA GLU A 40 2.27 -1.45 -22.12
C GLU A 40 1.09 -1.00 -21.22
N PRO A 41 -0.01 -1.77 -21.17
CA PRO A 41 -1.18 -1.39 -20.38
C PRO A 41 -0.86 -1.39 -18.88
N SER A 42 -1.03 -0.24 -18.24
CA SER A 42 -0.80 -0.06 -16.80
C SER A 42 -1.99 0.60 -16.10
N THR A 43 -2.25 0.14 -14.88
CA THR A 43 -3.08 0.88 -13.91
C THR A 43 -2.19 1.85 -13.16
N VAL A 44 -2.64 3.09 -13.00
CA VAL A 44 -1.86 4.15 -12.35
C VAL A 44 -2.56 4.63 -11.09
N ILE A 45 -1.76 4.95 -10.07
CA ILE A 45 -2.22 5.63 -8.86
C ILE A 45 -1.67 7.05 -8.90
N LEU A 46 -2.56 8.04 -8.89
CA LEU A 46 -2.26 9.46 -8.80
C LEU A 46 -2.62 9.96 -7.41
N MET A 47 -1.76 10.79 -6.82
CA MET A 47 -2.02 11.45 -5.54
C MET A 47 -1.20 12.73 -5.43
N THR A 48 -1.65 13.65 -4.57
CA THR A 48 -0.86 14.83 -4.21
C THR A 48 0.37 14.46 -3.39
N GLU A 49 1.37 15.35 -3.35
CA GLU A 49 2.55 15.16 -2.49
C GLU A 49 2.15 15.00 -1.01
N ALA A 50 1.16 15.75 -0.54
CA ALA A 50 0.64 15.64 0.82
C ALA A 50 0.11 14.23 1.10
N ASN A 51 -0.68 13.65 0.19
CA ASN A 51 -1.17 12.28 0.30
C ASN A 51 -0.02 11.26 0.24
N ALA A 52 1.02 11.50 -0.56
CA ALA A 52 2.20 10.64 -0.60
C ALA A 52 2.97 10.62 0.74
N ARG A 53 3.08 11.77 1.42
CA ARG A 53 3.68 11.85 2.76
C ARG A 53 2.85 11.08 3.81
N VAL A 54 1.52 11.18 3.73
CA VAL A 54 0.61 10.39 4.59
C VAL A 54 0.76 8.89 4.33
N LEU A 55 0.80 8.47 3.05
CA LEU A 55 1.06 7.07 2.69
C LEU A 55 2.35 6.56 3.32
N MET A 56 3.45 7.33 3.21
CA MET A 56 4.73 6.94 3.77
C MET A 56 4.68 6.78 5.29
N ALA A 57 4.01 7.68 6.01
CA ALA A 57 3.85 7.58 7.45
C ALA A 57 3.04 6.33 7.85
N LEU A 58 1.91 6.10 7.17
CA LEU A 58 1.07 4.92 7.42
C LEU A 58 1.80 3.62 7.09
N LEU A 59 2.51 3.58 5.96
CA LEU A 59 3.27 2.41 5.53
C LEU A 59 4.35 2.03 6.55
N LYS A 60 5.12 3.01 7.04
CA LYS A 60 6.12 2.78 8.10
C LYS A 60 5.50 2.18 9.37
N ALA A 61 4.38 2.74 9.81
CA ALA A 61 3.68 2.24 11.00
C ALA A 61 3.24 0.78 10.83
N GLN A 62 2.65 0.45 9.67
CA GLN A 62 2.18 -0.90 9.41
C GLN A 62 3.31 -1.92 9.25
N LEU A 63 4.39 -1.56 8.57
CA LEU A 63 5.57 -2.43 8.44
C LEU A 63 6.20 -2.73 9.81
N THR A 64 6.29 -1.71 10.67
CA THR A 64 6.77 -1.88 12.06
C THR A 64 5.90 -2.88 12.83
N GLU A 65 4.57 -2.79 12.69
CA GLU A 65 3.65 -3.73 13.32
C GLU A 65 3.86 -5.16 12.80
N VAL A 66 3.96 -5.35 11.48
CA VAL A 66 4.23 -6.66 10.87
C VAL A 66 5.54 -7.26 11.36
N ASP A 67 6.61 -6.45 11.41
CA ASP A 67 7.92 -6.92 11.84
C ASP A 67 7.96 -7.26 13.32
N SER A 68 7.19 -6.56 14.16
CA SER A 68 7.07 -6.88 15.59
C SER A 68 6.44 -8.25 15.85
N LYS A 69 5.59 -8.73 14.93
CA LYS A 69 4.88 -10.02 15.03
C LYS A 69 5.71 -11.20 14.52
N LYS A 70 6.82 -10.96 13.80
CA LYS A 70 7.73 -12.03 13.41
C LYS A 70 8.35 -12.64 14.67
N PRO A 71 8.42 -13.97 14.81
CA PRO A 71 9.08 -14.61 15.94
C PRO A 71 10.51 -14.07 16.02
N LYS A 72 10.84 -13.34 17.10
CA LYS A 72 12.22 -12.96 17.35
C LYS A 72 13.00 -14.25 17.50
N SER A 73 13.87 -14.57 16.53
CA SER A 73 14.78 -15.70 16.61
C SER A 73 15.56 -15.58 17.91
N ARG A 74 15.16 -16.35 18.93
CA ARG A 74 15.94 -16.54 20.16
C ARG A 74 17.05 -17.52 19.78
N HIS A 75 18.06 -17.03 19.07
CA HIS A 75 19.32 -17.76 18.97
C HIS A 75 19.79 -18.01 20.40
N GLY A 76 20.04 -19.29 20.69
CA GLY A 76 20.14 -19.81 22.04
C GLY A 76 21.13 -19.05 22.91
N ARG A 77 20.64 -18.47 24.01
CA ARG A 77 21.37 -18.51 25.27
C ARG A 77 21.17 -19.91 25.84
N HIS A 78 21.96 -20.85 25.35
CA HIS A 78 22.43 -21.95 26.19
C HIS A 78 23.76 -21.51 26.80
N GLY A 79 23.91 -21.84 28.08
CA GLY A 79 24.92 -21.30 29.00
C GLY A 79 26.34 -21.78 28.76
#